data_AF-A0A354GYS4-F1
#
_entry.id   AF-A0A354GYS4-F1
#
_cell.length_a   1.000
_cell.length_b   1.000
_cell.length_c   1.000
_cell.angle_alpha   90.00
_cell.angle_beta   90.00
_cell.angle_gamma   90.00
#
_symmetry.space_group_name_H-M   'P 1'
#
loop_
_entity.id
_entity.type
_entity.pdbx_description
1 polymer ?
#
loop_
_entity_poly.entity_id
_entity_poly.type
_entity_poly.pdbx_seq_one_letter_code
_entity_poly.pdbx_strand_id
1 'polypeptide(L)'
;MEQYLKDLLPDATKFFEKINSLKPEERKKELGAYRQKAQEKLAAALKETLNEDQRKRLGQLELQKEGLVGNGEVWKDLKVTDEQRKQFMAEVQQTEKKIALQMEEIHKGANPDEIRPKVMKLRADLQGKLEDLLTDAQKKQWKEMLGKPVDESVLFDL
;
A
#
# COMPACT_ATOMS: atom_id res chain seq x y z
N MET A 1 -22.60 -0.86 -8.04
CA MET A 1 -21.25 -0.94 -8.63
C MET A 1 -21.16 -0.25 -9.99
N GLU A 2 -22.03 -0.54 -10.94
CA GLU A 2 -21.97 0.06 -12.29
C GLU A 2 -22.07 1.59 -12.31
N GLN A 3 -22.96 2.19 -11.50
CA GLN A 3 -23.06 3.64 -11.37
C GLN A 3 -21.78 4.28 -10.81
N TYR A 4 -21.16 3.67 -9.79
CA TYR A 4 -19.89 4.14 -9.23
C TYR A 4 -18.77 4.15 -10.27
N LEU A 5 -18.69 3.12 -11.12
CA LEU A 5 -17.68 3.05 -12.19
C LEU A 5 -17.93 4.09 -13.29
N LYS A 6 -19.20 4.33 -13.64
CA LYS A 6 -19.61 5.38 -14.59
C LYS A 6 -19.23 6.78 -14.11
N ASP A 7 -19.26 7.03 -12.80
CA ASP A 7 -18.93 8.33 -12.22
C ASP A 7 -17.43 8.50 -11.92
N LEU A 8 -16.70 7.40 -11.65
CA LEU A 8 -15.28 7.43 -11.29
C LEU A 8 -14.39 7.83 -12.47
N LEU A 9 -14.64 7.27 -13.66
CA LEU A 9 -13.81 7.50 -14.85
C LEU A 9 -13.81 8.97 -15.29
N PRO A 10 -14.96 9.65 -15.46
CA PRO A 10 -15.00 11.07 -15.82
C PRO A 10 -14.43 12.00 -14.74
N ASP A 11 -14.64 11.70 -13.45
CA ASP A 11 -14.07 12.47 -12.33
C ASP A 11 -12.54 12.37 -12.33
N ALA A 12 -12.00 11.17 -12.57
CA ALA A 12 -10.57 10.93 -12.69
C ALA A 12 -9.96 11.63 -13.91
N THR A 13 -10.58 11.52 -15.09
CA THR A 13 -10.11 12.20 -16.31
C THR A 13 -10.02 13.71 -16.11
N LYS A 14 -11.08 14.34 -15.60
CA LYS A 14 -11.10 15.79 -15.32
C LYS A 14 -10.04 16.18 -14.28
N PHE A 15 -9.84 15.35 -13.26
CA PHE A 15 -8.81 15.58 -12.27
C PHE A 15 -7.40 15.53 -12.89
N PHE A 16 -7.10 14.52 -13.70
CA PHE A 16 -5.80 14.38 -14.36
C PHE A 16 -5.51 15.52 -15.35
N GLU A 17 -6.52 15.96 -16.12
CA GLU A 17 -6.42 17.15 -16.96
C GLU A 17 -6.09 18.40 -16.14
N LYS A 18 -6.77 18.59 -15.00
CA LYS A 18 -6.54 19.73 -14.10
C LYS A 18 -5.13 19.73 -13.53
N ILE A 19 -4.62 18.62 -13.01
CA ILE A 19 -3.31 18.62 -12.33
C ILE A 19 -2.12 18.79 -13.26
N ASN A 20 -2.27 18.47 -14.56
CA ASN A 20 -1.22 18.64 -15.56
C ASN A 20 -0.89 20.11 -15.80
N SER A 21 -1.85 21.02 -15.63
CA SER A 21 -1.65 22.47 -15.80
C SER A 21 -1.19 23.18 -14.52
N LEU A 22 -1.16 22.49 -13.37
CA LEU A 22 -0.80 23.08 -12.07
C LEU A 22 0.71 23.03 -11.79
N LYS A 23 1.16 24.03 -11.03
CA LYS A 23 2.51 24.08 -10.44
C LYS A 23 2.69 22.98 -9.37
N PRO A 24 3.92 22.54 -9.06
CA PRO A 24 4.18 21.40 -8.16
C PRO A 24 3.50 21.47 -6.78
N GLU A 25 3.50 22.64 -6.13
CA GLU A 25 2.90 22.81 -4.80
C GLU A 25 1.36 22.72 -4.83
N GLU A 26 0.73 23.35 -5.82
CA GLU A 26 -0.73 23.29 -6.03
C GLU A 26 -1.15 21.87 -6.42
N ARG A 27 -0.34 21.20 -7.26
CA ARG A 27 -0.53 19.80 -7.65
C ARG A 27 -0.53 18.88 -6.43
N LYS A 28 0.40 19.06 -5.48
CA LYS A 28 0.47 18.24 -4.26
C LYS A 28 -0.80 18.38 -3.42
N LYS A 29 -1.29 19.61 -3.23
CA LYS A 29 -2.52 19.89 -2.49
C LYS A 29 -3.75 19.25 -3.16
N GLU A 30 -3.88 19.43 -4.47
CA GLU A 30 -5.00 18.89 -5.26
C GLU A 30 -4.96 17.35 -5.32
N LEU A 31 -3.78 16.74 -5.42
CA LEU A 31 -3.60 15.29 -5.28
C LEU A 31 -4.05 14.76 -3.92
N GLY A 32 -3.72 15.46 -2.84
CA GLY A 32 -4.18 15.10 -1.50
C GLY A 32 -5.71 15.11 -1.39
N ALA A 33 -6.33 16.22 -1.80
CA ALA A 33 -7.79 16.37 -1.75
C ALA A 33 -8.52 15.34 -2.63
N TYR A 34 -8.02 15.09 -3.83
CA TYR A 34 -8.61 14.08 -4.71
C TYR A 34 -8.46 12.66 -4.15
N ARG A 35 -7.29 12.30 -3.60
CA ARG A 35 -7.08 10.99 -2.97
C ARG A 35 -8.07 10.75 -1.83
N GLN A 36 -8.28 11.74 -0.97
CA GLN A 36 -9.25 11.64 0.12
C GLN A 36 -10.66 11.42 -0.41
N LYS A 37 -11.11 12.24 -1.37
CA LYS A 37 -12.43 12.10 -2.01
C LYS A 37 -12.61 10.73 -2.68
N ALA A 38 -11.56 10.24 -3.36
CA ALA A 38 -11.57 8.94 -4.02
C ALA A 38 -11.66 7.80 -2.99
N GLN A 39 -10.93 7.88 -1.87
CA GLN A 39 -11.00 6.92 -0.77
C GLN A 39 -12.40 6.89 -0.14
N GLU A 40 -13.02 8.04 0.11
CA GLU A 40 -14.38 8.12 0.67
C GLU A 40 -15.41 7.49 -0.26
N LYS A 41 -15.34 7.79 -1.57
CA LYS A 41 -16.21 7.17 -2.59
C LYS A 41 -16.03 5.66 -2.67
N LEU A 42 -14.78 5.19 -2.63
CA LEU A 42 -14.46 3.76 -2.64
C LEU A 42 -15.01 3.07 -1.39
N ALA A 43 -14.82 3.64 -0.21
CA ALA A 43 -15.33 3.11 1.04
C ALA A 43 -16.87 3.00 1.03
N ALA A 44 -17.57 4.00 0.50
CA ALA A 44 -19.02 3.96 0.34
C ALA A 44 -19.45 2.84 -0.62
N ALA A 45 -18.80 2.74 -1.80
CA ALA A 45 -19.10 1.70 -2.78
C ALA A 45 -18.87 0.29 -2.21
N LEU A 46 -17.76 0.07 -1.50
CA LEU A 46 -17.45 -1.21 -0.87
C LEU A 46 -18.46 -1.56 0.22
N LYS A 47 -18.92 -0.57 1.00
CA LYS A 47 -19.95 -0.78 2.03
C LYS A 47 -21.30 -1.21 1.44
N GLU A 48 -21.69 -0.64 0.30
CA GLU A 48 -22.94 -0.97 -0.37
C GLU A 48 -22.89 -2.29 -1.15
N THR A 49 -21.73 -2.66 -1.66
CA THR A 49 -21.58 -3.81 -2.57
C THR A 49 -21.12 -5.08 -1.89
N LEU A 50 -20.28 -4.98 -0.86
CA LEU A 50 -19.72 -6.12 -0.15
C LEU A 50 -20.41 -6.28 1.19
N ASN A 51 -20.71 -7.52 1.56
CA ASN A 51 -21.15 -7.83 2.92
C ASN A 51 -20.00 -7.73 3.93
N GLU A 52 -20.29 -7.90 5.22
CA GLU A 52 -19.28 -7.75 6.27
C GLU A 52 -18.11 -8.73 6.15
N ASP A 53 -18.39 -10.00 5.85
CA ASP A 53 -17.36 -11.02 5.67
C ASP A 53 -16.47 -10.75 4.46
N GLN A 54 -17.06 -10.28 3.35
CA GLN A 54 -16.34 -9.90 2.14
C GLN A 54 -15.44 -8.68 2.37
N ARG A 55 -15.92 -7.67 3.11
CA ARG A 55 -15.09 -6.51 3.48
C ARG A 55 -13.96 -6.91 4.42
N LYS A 56 -14.25 -7.76 5.40
CA LYS A 56 -13.22 -8.31 6.30
C LYS A 56 -12.17 -9.08 5.51
N ARG A 57 -12.60 -9.91 4.55
CA ARG A 57 -11.68 -10.64 3.67
C ARG A 57 -10.86 -9.68 2.82
N LEU A 58 -11.47 -8.67 2.22
CA LEU A 58 -10.74 -7.67 1.44
C LEU A 58 -9.65 -6.99 2.29
N GLY A 59 -9.96 -6.57 3.52
CA GLY A 59 -8.96 -6.01 4.43
C GLY A 59 -7.80 -6.97 4.74
N GLN A 60 -8.09 -8.27 4.95
CA GLN A 60 -7.04 -9.29 5.11
C GLN A 60 -6.13 -9.39 3.89
N LEU A 61 -6.70 -9.31 2.68
CA LEU A 61 -5.96 -9.35 1.42
C LEU A 61 -5.08 -8.11 1.25
N GLU A 62 -5.60 -6.93 1.58
CA GLU A 62 -4.85 -5.68 1.58
C GLU A 62 -3.65 -5.77 2.54
N LEU A 63 -3.86 -6.32 3.76
CA LEU A 63 -2.77 -6.55 4.72
C LEU A 63 -1.73 -7.57 4.22
N GLN A 64 -2.15 -8.65 3.56
CA GLN A 64 -1.23 -9.63 2.99
C GLN A 64 -0.39 -9.02 1.85
N LYS A 65 -0.98 -8.12 1.06
CA LYS A 65 -0.31 -7.44 -0.04
C LYS A 65 0.64 -6.34 0.44
N GLU A 66 0.20 -5.50 1.37
CA GLU A 66 0.94 -4.32 1.83
C GLU A 66 1.94 -4.64 2.95
N GLY A 67 1.66 -5.66 3.75
CA GLY A 67 2.46 -6.03 4.91
C GLY A 67 2.46 -4.97 6.02
N LEU A 68 3.53 -4.97 6.81
CA LEU A 68 3.77 -4.01 7.91
C LEU A 68 4.23 -2.65 7.40
N VAL A 69 4.61 -2.52 6.12
CA VAL A 69 5.01 -1.24 5.51
C VAL A 69 3.79 -0.42 5.06
N GLY A 70 2.61 -1.05 5.04
CA GLY A 70 1.34 -0.46 4.63
C GLY A 70 0.85 0.70 5.51
N ASN A 71 -0.34 1.21 5.20
CA ASN A 71 -0.93 2.37 5.87
C ASN A 71 -0.81 2.25 7.40
N GLY A 72 -0.27 3.29 8.06
CA GLY A 72 0.15 3.27 9.48
C GLY A 72 -0.93 2.93 10.52
N GLU A 73 -2.15 2.58 10.09
CA GLU A 73 -3.21 1.96 10.87
C GLU A 73 -2.79 0.58 11.40
N VAL A 74 -2.05 -0.23 10.62
CA VAL A 74 -1.56 -1.55 11.06
C VAL A 74 -0.72 -1.43 12.33
N TRP A 75 0.11 -0.39 12.42
CA TRP A 75 0.94 -0.15 13.61
C TRP A 75 0.11 0.27 14.82
N LYS A 76 -1.02 0.96 14.61
CA LYS A 76 -1.94 1.29 15.70
C LYS A 76 -2.63 0.03 16.22
N ASP A 77 -3.09 -0.83 15.32
CA ASP A 77 -3.75 -2.09 15.68
C ASP A 77 -2.81 -3.02 16.44
N LEU A 78 -1.55 -3.13 15.99
CA LEU A 78 -0.48 -3.86 16.66
C LEU A 78 0.08 -3.15 17.90
N LYS A 79 -0.44 -1.96 18.24
CA LYS A 79 -0.01 -1.16 19.39
C LYS A 79 1.51 -0.97 19.43
N VAL A 80 2.10 -0.71 18.27
CA VAL A 80 3.54 -0.47 18.13
C VAL A 80 3.92 0.73 18.99
N THR A 81 4.89 0.55 19.88
CA THR A 81 5.36 1.62 20.77
C THR A 81 6.14 2.68 20.00
N ASP A 82 6.33 3.86 20.58
CA ASP A 82 7.15 4.91 19.95
C ASP A 82 8.58 4.45 19.67
N GLU A 83 9.15 3.61 20.54
CA GLU A 83 10.50 3.09 20.37
C GLU A 83 10.58 2.06 19.24
N GLN A 84 9.63 1.12 19.18
CA GLN A 84 9.52 0.19 18.04
C GLN A 84 9.26 0.95 16.73
N ARG A 85 8.42 2.00 16.77
CA ARG A 85 8.15 2.85 15.59
C ARG A 85 9.43 3.50 15.07
N LYS A 86 10.32 4.00 15.93
CA LYS A 86 11.62 4.53 15.48
C LYS A 86 12.47 3.47 14.79
N GLN A 87 12.51 2.25 15.33
CA GLN A 87 13.24 1.13 14.73
C GLN A 87 12.65 0.76 13.35
N PHE A 88 11.32 0.69 13.26
CA PHE A 88 10.63 0.43 12.00
C PHE A 88 10.96 1.49 10.95
N MET A 89 10.86 2.77 11.33
CA MET A 89 11.17 3.88 10.44
C MET A 89 12.64 3.88 10.00
N ALA A 90 13.58 3.46 10.85
CA ALA A 90 14.98 3.33 10.47
C ALA A 90 15.16 2.26 9.36
N GLU A 91 14.52 1.10 9.50
CA GLU A 91 14.56 0.04 8.48
C GLU A 91 13.87 0.45 7.17
N VAL A 92 12.72 1.12 7.27
CA VAL A 92 11.98 1.67 6.12
C VAL A 92 12.85 2.68 5.37
N GLN A 93 13.41 3.68 6.05
CA GLN A 93 14.26 4.70 5.43
C GLN A 93 15.53 4.11 4.80
N GLN A 94 16.14 3.12 5.45
CA GLN A 94 17.32 2.44 4.90
C GLN A 94 16.96 1.71 3.60
N THR A 95 15.81 1.05 3.56
CA THR A 95 15.35 0.30 2.39
C THR A 95 14.90 1.23 1.27
N GLU A 96 14.20 2.32 1.59
CA GLU A 96 13.82 3.35 0.63
C GLU A 96 15.03 3.95 -0.08
N LYS A 97 16.12 4.22 0.64
CA LYS A 97 17.39 4.66 0.04
C LYS A 97 17.95 3.64 -0.97
N LYS A 98 17.92 2.35 -0.62
CA LYS A 98 18.37 1.28 -1.54
C LYS A 98 17.47 1.19 -2.78
N ILE A 99 16.16 1.30 -2.61
CA ILE A 99 15.21 1.33 -3.73
C ILE A 99 15.44 2.57 -4.60
N ALA A 100 15.67 3.73 -4.01
CA ALA A 100 15.96 4.96 -4.76
C ALA A 100 17.20 4.81 -5.64
N LEU A 101 18.27 4.17 -5.14
CA LEU A 101 19.46 3.85 -5.94
C LEU A 101 19.12 2.93 -7.13
N GLN A 102 18.29 1.90 -6.92
CA GLN A 102 17.83 1.04 -8.01
C GLN A 102 17.02 1.81 -9.07
N MET A 103 16.18 2.75 -8.64
CA MET A 103 15.37 3.58 -9.55
C MET A 103 16.23 4.58 -10.33
N GLU A 104 17.30 5.09 -9.72
CA GLU A 104 18.27 5.96 -10.40
C GLU A 104 18.95 5.23 -11.58
N GLU A 105 19.26 3.94 -11.42
CA GLU A 105 19.83 3.13 -12.51
C GLU A 105 18.86 2.99 -13.69
N ILE A 106 17.54 2.88 -13.44
CA ILE A 106 16.53 2.92 -14.50
C ILE A 106 16.57 4.27 -15.24
N HIS A 107 16.66 5.39 -14.50
CA HIS A 107 16.78 6.71 -15.12
C HIS A 107 18.04 6.89 -15.96
N LYS A 108 19.12 6.15 -15.63
CA LYS A 108 20.37 6.09 -16.42
C LYS A 108 20.31 5.14 -17.62
N GLY A 109 19.18 4.47 -17.84
CA GLY A 109 18.97 3.58 -18.99
C GLY A 109 19.08 2.09 -18.69
N ALA A 110 19.15 1.68 -17.42
CA ALA A 110 19.09 0.26 -17.07
C ALA A 110 17.73 -0.36 -17.39
N ASN A 111 17.72 -1.65 -17.73
CA ASN A 111 16.50 -2.39 -18.05
C ASN A 111 15.58 -2.51 -16.82
N PRO A 112 14.34 -1.97 -16.86
CA PRO A 112 13.39 -2.09 -15.75
C PRO A 112 13.11 -3.53 -15.32
N ASP A 113 13.15 -4.49 -16.24
CA ASP A 113 12.84 -5.89 -15.94
C ASP A 113 13.94 -6.59 -15.11
N GLU A 114 15.17 -6.09 -15.16
CA GLU A 114 16.27 -6.56 -14.29
C GLU A 114 16.26 -5.89 -12.91
N ILE A 115 15.69 -4.69 -12.82
CA ILE A 115 15.62 -3.90 -11.59
C ILE A 115 14.39 -4.26 -10.75
N ARG A 116 13.25 -4.53 -11.39
CA ARG A 116 11.99 -4.90 -10.72
C ARG A 116 12.16 -6.02 -9.69
N PRO A 117 12.80 -7.17 -9.99
CA PRO A 117 13.01 -8.24 -9.00
C PRO A 117 13.87 -7.80 -7.82
N LYS A 118 14.88 -6.95 -8.03
CA LYS A 118 15.73 -6.42 -6.96
C LYS A 118 14.94 -5.55 -6.00
N VAL A 119 14.07 -4.68 -6.54
CA VAL A 119 13.18 -3.85 -5.73
C VAL A 119 12.16 -4.69 -4.96
N MET A 120 11.59 -5.73 -5.58
CA MET A 120 10.67 -6.64 -4.90
C MET A 120 11.36 -7.39 -3.76
N LYS A 121 12.58 -7.88 -3.98
CA LYS A 121 13.38 -8.50 -2.93
C LYS A 121 13.64 -7.54 -1.76
N LEU A 122 14.03 -6.29 -2.05
CA LEU A 122 14.24 -5.29 -1.00
C LEU A 122 12.99 -5.05 -0.14
N ARG A 123 11.80 -5.07 -0.76
CA ARG A 123 10.52 -4.94 -0.03
C ARG A 123 10.22 -6.18 0.82
N ALA A 124 10.44 -7.37 0.29
CA ALA A 124 10.26 -8.62 1.03
C ALA A 124 11.23 -8.71 2.24
N ASP A 125 12.50 -8.34 2.03
CA ASP A 125 13.50 -8.30 3.10
C ASP A 125 13.09 -7.29 4.19
N LEU A 126 12.58 -6.11 3.80
CA LEU A 126 12.04 -5.13 4.75
C LEU A 126 10.87 -5.71 5.55
N GLN A 127 9.91 -6.37 4.90
CA GLN A 127 8.80 -7.01 5.58
C GLN A 127 9.29 -8.00 6.65
N GLY A 128 10.24 -8.88 6.31
CA GLY A 128 10.81 -9.82 7.26
C GLY A 128 11.47 -9.15 8.46
N LYS A 129 12.26 -8.09 8.22
CA LYS A 129 12.87 -7.31 9.31
C LYS A 129 11.85 -6.64 10.23
N LEU A 130 10.78 -6.07 9.67
CA LEU A 130 9.72 -5.46 10.48
C LEU A 130 8.99 -6.52 11.32
N GLU A 131 8.75 -7.71 10.76
CA GLU A 131 8.17 -8.83 11.50
C GLU A 131 9.09 -9.29 12.63
N ASP A 132 10.40 -9.32 12.43
CA ASP A 132 11.37 -9.70 13.46
C ASP A 132 11.39 -8.75 14.67
N LEU A 133 11.08 -7.47 14.44
CA LEU A 133 10.99 -6.44 15.48
C LEU A 133 9.66 -6.46 16.25
N LEU A 134 8.68 -7.25 15.82
CA LEU A 134 7.45 -7.48 16.58
C LEU A 134 7.73 -8.39 17.78
N THR A 135 7.07 -8.08 18.90
CA THR A 135 6.99 -8.99 20.06
C THR A 135 6.19 -10.25 19.72
N ASP A 136 6.33 -11.32 20.51
CA ASP A 136 5.58 -12.56 20.29
C ASP A 136 4.06 -12.35 20.29
N ALA A 137 3.56 -11.48 21.18
CA ALA A 137 2.15 -11.10 21.23
C ALA A 137 1.72 -10.40 19.94
N GLN A 138 2.52 -9.45 19.44
CA GLN A 138 2.25 -8.76 18.18
C GLN A 138 2.35 -9.69 16.97
N LYS A 139 3.30 -10.63 16.95
CA LYS A 139 3.42 -11.65 15.88
C LYS A 139 2.17 -12.53 15.83
N LYS A 140 1.63 -12.91 16.98
CA LYS A 140 0.37 -13.66 17.06
C LYS A 140 -0.79 -12.83 16.51
N GLN A 141 -0.93 -11.59 16.97
CA GLN A 141 -1.99 -10.69 16.48
C GLN A 141 -1.86 -10.43 14.98
N TRP A 142 -0.64 -10.23 14.47
CA TRP A 142 -0.37 -10.03 13.05
C TRP A 142 -0.86 -11.21 12.21
N LYS A 143 -0.57 -12.45 12.63
CA LYS A 143 -1.08 -13.66 11.98
C LYS A 143 -2.62 -13.75 11.98
N GLU A 144 -3.25 -13.34 13.08
CA GLU A 144 -4.72 -13.29 13.17
C GLU A 144 -5.31 -12.23 12.22
N MET A 145 -4.67 -11.06 12.12
CA MET A 145 -5.06 -9.97 11.21
C MET A 145 -4.93 -10.39 9.74
N LEU A 146 -3.89 -11.14 9.38
CA LEU A 146 -3.71 -11.64 8.01
C LEU A 146 -4.78 -12.65 7.60
N GLY A 147 -5.36 -13.39 8.55
CA GLY A 147 -6.35 -14.42 8.26
C GLY A 147 -5.80 -15.55 7.39
N LYS A 148 -6.65 -16.14 6.54
CA LYS A 148 -6.23 -17.25 5.65
C LYS A 148 -5.31 -16.72 4.54
N PRO A 149 -4.11 -17.30 4.31
CA PRO A 149 -3.28 -16.94 3.16
C PRO A 149 -4.06 -17.06 1.85
N VAL A 150 -3.75 -16.20 0.89
CA VAL A 150 -4.14 -16.43 -0.50
C VAL A 150 -3.21 -17.48 -1.07
N ASP A 151 -3.80 -18.42 -1.80
CA ASP A 151 -3.03 -19.30 -2.66
C ASP A 151 -2.56 -18.49 -3.88
N GLU A 152 -1.26 -18.21 -3.96
CA GLU A 152 -0.65 -17.43 -5.02
C GLU A 152 -0.90 -18.04 -6.41
N SER A 153 -1.11 -19.35 -6.51
CA SER A 153 -1.45 -20.00 -7.79
C SER A 153 -2.75 -19.48 -8.40
N VAL A 154 -3.69 -19.02 -7.56
CA VAL A 154 -4.98 -18.49 -8.00
C VAL A 154 -4.89 -17.05 -8.51
N LEU A 155 -3.78 -16.34 -8.24
CA LEU A 155 -3.58 -14.94 -8.64
C LEU A 155 -2.96 -14.80 -10.04
N PHE A 156 -2.33 -15.85 -10.58
CA PHE A 156 -1.60 -15.82 -11.86
C PHE A 156 -2.27 -16.62 -12.98
N ASP A 157 -3.45 -17.20 -12.73
CA ASP A 157 -4.29 -17.88 -13.74
C ASP A 157 -5.23 -16.92 -14.52
N LEU A 158 -4.91 -15.63 -14.58
CA LEU A 158 -5.68 -14.59 -15.29
C LEU A 158 -4.88 -13.90 -16.41
#